data_AF-S7Q7F9-F1
#
_entry.id   AF-S7Q7F9-F1
#
_cell.length_a   1.000
_cell.length_b   1.000
_cell.length_c   1.000
_cell.angle_alpha   90.00
_cell.angle_beta   90.00
_cell.angle_gamma   90.00
#
_symmetry.space_group_name_H-M   'P 1'
#
loop_
_entity.id
_entity.type
_entity.pdbx_description
1 polymer ?
#
loop_
_entity_poly.entity_id
_entity_poly.type
_entity_poly.pdbx_seq_one_letter_code
_entity_poly.pdbx_strand_id
1 'polypeptide(L)'
;YSIRPFADHDLTNDPEEAARRTRWNAKLSSLRIAVEHCFGRLKGRFPILRHFPGHDLDYIFRQIEAMFILHNILEAYGDDPETIEGYNGREDPEVDEIMGDIP
;
A
#
# COMPACT_ATOMS: atom_id res chain seq x y z
N TYR A 1 4.27 -13.86 7.19
CA TYR A 1 5.65 -13.80 6.65
C TYR A 1 5.78 -12.54 5.79
N SER A 2 6.67 -11.59 6.11
CA SER A 2 6.96 -10.46 5.23
C SER A 2 8.19 -10.78 4.37
N ILE A 3 8.08 -10.59 3.06
CA ILE A 3 9.21 -10.74 2.13
C ILE A 3 10.11 -9.52 2.33
N ARG A 4 11.36 -9.73 2.76
CA ARG A 4 12.32 -8.65 3.03
C ARG A 4 13.35 -8.58 1.90
N PRO A 5 13.80 -7.37 1.51
CA PRO A 5 14.98 -7.19 0.67
C PRO A 5 16.19 -7.94 1.26
N PHE A 6 17.10 -8.41 0.42
CA PHE A 6 18.42 -8.85 0.88
C PHE A 6 19.17 -7.62 1.42
N ALA A 7 19.74 -7.74 2.62
CA ALA A 7 20.52 -6.68 3.26
C ALA A 7 21.97 -6.68 2.75
N ASP A 8 22.73 -5.62 3.04
CA ASP A 8 24.14 -5.51 2.59
C ASP A 8 25.03 -6.64 3.16
N HIS A 9 24.72 -7.16 4.35
CA HIS A 9 25.42 -8.31 4.93
C HIS A 9 24.99 -9.66 4.32
N ASP A 10 23.88 -9.67 3.55
CA ASP A 10 23.49 -10.80 2.70
C ASP A 10 24.21 -10.74 1.34
N LEU A 11 24.97 -9.69 1.02
CA LEU A 11 25.77 -9.67 -0.20
C LEU A 11 26.95 -10.62 -0.02
N THR A 12 26.87 -11.75 -0.71
CA THR A 12 27.98 -12.71 -0.80
C THR A 12 29.15 -12.11 -1.55
N ASN A 13 30.36 -12.61 -1.26
CA ASN A 13 31.58 -12.28 -2.01
C ASN A 13 31.56 -12.79 -3.46
N ASP A 14 30.60 -13.64 -3.83
CA ASP A 14 30.35 -14.07 -5.21
C ASP A 14 29.68 -12.94 -6.02
N PRO A 15 30.37 -12.36 -7.02
CA PRO A 15 29.85 -11.27 -7.82
C PRO A 15 28.56 -11.62 -8.60
N GLU A 16 28.41 -12.86 -9.05
CA GLU A 16 27.23 -13.27 -9.82
C GLU A 16 25.97 -13.31 -8.96
N GLU A 17 26.12 -13.85 -7.75
CA GLU A 17 25.06 -13.95 -6.77
C GLU A 17 24.69 -12.57 -6.19
N ALA A 18 25.68 -11.70 -5.95
CA ALA A 18 25.43 -10.31 -5.58
C ALA A 18 24.60 -9.58 -6.65
N ALA A 19 24.98 -9.71 -7.93
CA ALA A 19 24.24 -9.12 -9.04
C ALA A 19 22.81 -9.68 -9.15
N ARG A 20 22.61 -10.98 -8.87
CA ARG A 20 21.28 -11.61 -8.84
C ARG A 20 20.40 -11.02 -7.73
N ARG A 21 20.95 -10.85 -6.52
CA ARG A 21 20.23 -10.27 -5.37
C ARG A 21 19.88 -8.81 -5.58
N THR A 22 20.78 -8.01 -6.16
CA THR A 22 20.50 -6.62 -6.52
C THR A 22 19.34 -6.53 -7.52
N ARG A 23 19.33 -7.37 -8.57
CA ARG A 23 18.21 -7.43 -9.53
C ARG A 23 16.89 -7.83 -8.86
N TRP A 24 16.95 -8.77 -7.92
CA TRP A 24 15.78 -9.18 -7.17
C TRP A 24 15.25 -8.06 -6.27
N ASN A 25 16.12 -7.38 -5.51
CA ASN A 25 15.75 -6.22 -4.68
C ASN A 25 15.12 -5.13 -5.54
N ALA A 26 15.70 -4.81 -6.70
CA ALA A 26 15.14 -3.82 -7.63
C ALA A 26 13.72 -4.20 -8.09
N LYS A 27 13.50 -5.48 -8.43
CA LYS A 27 12.18 -5.98 -8.82
C LYS A 27 11.18 -5.95 -7.66
N LEU A 28 11.61 -6.32 -6.46
CA LEU A 28 10.78 -6.26 -5.25
C LEU A 28 10.37 -4.81 -4.94
N SER A 29 11.32 -3.87 -4.99
CA SER A 29 11.04 -2.44 -4.77
C SER A 29 10.08 -1.88 -5.82
N SER A 30 10.27 -2.22 -7.10
CA SER A 30 9.34 -1.82 -8.17
C SER A 30 7.92 -2.36 -7.94
N LEU A 31 7.79 -3.62 -7.52
CA LEU A 31 6.49 -4.21 -7.19
C LEU A 31 5.84 -3.51 -6.00
N ARG A 32 6.62 -3.20 -4.95
CA ARG A 32 6.13 -2.45 -3.79
C ARG A 32 5.61 -1.08 -4.18
N ILE A 33 6.36 -0.33 -4.98
CA ILE A 33 5.94 0.98 -5.49
C ILE A 33 4.60 0.87 -6.21
N ALA A 34 4.41 -0.14 -7.07
CA ALA A 34 3.14 -0.34 -7.77
C ALA A 34 1.97 -0.62 -6.80
N VAL A 35 2.21 -1.44 -5.77
CA VAL A 35 1.22 -1.76 -4.73
C VAL A 35 0.90 -0.52 -3.88
N GLU A 36 1.91 0.20 -3.43
CA GLU A 36 1.79 1.44 -2.66
C GLU A 36 1.00 2.49 -3.46
N HIS A 37 1.28 2.68 -4.76
CA HIS A 37 0.49 3.54 -5.63
C HIS A 37 -0.97 3.08 -5.76
N CYS A 38 -1.21 1.78 -5.94
CA CYS A 38 -2.58 1.25 -6.02
C CYS A 38 -3.38 1.55 -4.75
N PHE A 39 -2.79 1.32 -3.58
CA PHE A 39 -3.43 1.61 -2.30
C PHE A 39 -3.55 3.11 -2.04
N GLY A 40 -2.58 3.93 -2.45
CA GLY A 40 -2.67 5.39 -2.38
C GLY A 40 -3.87 5.92 -3.16
N ARG A 41 -4.05 5.47 -4.41
CA ARG A 41 -5.19 5.84 -5.26
C ARG A 41 -6.52 5.39 -4.65
N LEU A 42 -6.59 4.16 -4.16
CA LEU A 42 -7.78 3.63 -3.49
C LEU A 42 -8.17 4.47 -2.25
N LYS A 43 -7.22 4.71 -1.34
CA LYS A 43 -7.44 5.47 -0.11
C LYS A 43 -7.80 6.93 -0.40
N GLY A 44 -7.21 7.53 -1.44
CA GLY A 44 -7.56 8.87 -1.90
C GLY A 44 -8.98 8.94 -2.44
N ARG A 45 -9.41 7.94 -3.22
CA ARG A 45 -10.77 7.86 -3.78
C ARG A 45 -11.82 7.59 -2.70
N PHE A 46 -11.48 6.84 -1.66
CA PHE A 46 -12.39 6.47 -0.57
C PHE A 46 -11.84 6.87 0.81
N PRO A 47 -12.00 8.13 1.24
CA PRO A 47 -11.49 8.62 2.53
C PRO A 47 -12.02 7.89 3.76
N ILE A 48 -13.17 7.21 3.63
CA ILE A 48 -13.75 6.36 4.68
C ILE A 48 -12.81 5.21 5.09
N LEU A 49 -11.93 4.75 4.18
CA LEU A 49 -10.94 3.71 4.47
C LEU A 49 -9.92 4.13 5.54
N ARG A 50 -9.82 5.43 5.84
CA ARG A 50 -8.95 5.99 6.88
C ARG A 50 -9.65 6.13 8.24
N HIS A 51 -10.97 5.98 8.29
CA HIS A 51 -11.80 6.32 9.45
C HIS A 51 -12.76 5.18 9.81
N PHE A 52 -12.26 3.95 9.85
CA PHE A 52 -13.09 2.82 10.26
C PHE A 52 -13.38 2.86 11.76
N PRO A 53 -14.64 2.72 12.16
CA PRO A 53 -14.97 2.68 13.56
C PRO A 53 -14.76 1.23 14.06
N GLY A 54 -13.81 1.03 14.97
CA GLY A 54 -13.24 -0.29 15.31
C GLY A 54 -14.13 -1.28 16.08
N HIS A 55 -15.45 -1.16 15.99
CA HIS A 55 -16.39 -1.97 16.77
C HIS A 55 -16.99 -3.18 16.03
N ASP A 56 -16.90 -3.23 14.70
CA ASP A 56 -17.41 -4.34 13.90
C ASP A 56 -16.45 -4.69 12.75
N LEU A 57 -15.59 -5.69 13.00
CA LEU A 57 -14.58 -6.15 12.04
C LEU A 57 -15.20 -6.79 10.80
N ASP A 58 -16.33 -7.50 10.93
CA ASP A 58 -17.00 -8.14 9.81
C ASP A 58 -17.59 -7.07 8.87
N TYR A 59 -18.16 -6.02 9.45
CA TYR A 59 -18.64 -4.86 8.70
C TYR A 59 -17.49 -4.12 8.01
N ILE A 60 -16.38 -3.86 8.72
CA ILE A 60 -15.18 -3.23 8.14
C ILE A 60 -14.66 -4.03 6.94
N PHE A 61 -14.55 -5.36 7.09
CA PHE A 61 -14.07 -6.21 6.00
C PHE A 61 -14.95 -6.11 4.75
N ARG A 62 -16.27 -6.17 4.92
CA ARG A 62 -17.23 -6.02 3.80
C ARG A 62 -17.15 -4.64 3.15
N GLN A 63 -16.93 -3.58 3.93
CA GLN A 63 -16.73 -2.25 3.37
C GLN A 63 -15.43 -2.16 2.55
N ILE A 64 -14.31 -2.69 3.07
CA ILE A 64 -13.04 -2.71 2.33
C ILE A 64 -13.20 -3.48 1.01
N GLU A 65 -13.83 -4.65 1.05
CA GLU A 65 -14.09 -5.46 -0.14
C GLU A 65 -14.95 -4.71 -1.17
N ALA A 66 -16.05 -4.08 -0.72
CA ALA A 66 -16.90 -3.28 -1.59
C ALA A 66 -16.13 -2.12 -2.25
N MET A 67 -15.23 -1.45 -1.52
CA MET A 67 -14.41 -0.38 -2.07
C MET A 67 -13.38 -0.89 -3.08
N PHE A 68 -12.79 -2.08 -2.89
CA PHE A 68 -11.92 -2.71 -3.90
C PHE A 68 -12.68 -3.03 -5.18
N ILE A 69 -13.87 -3.63 -5.07
CA ILE A 69 -14.72 -3.96 -6.22
C ILE A 69 -15.07 -2.68 -6.99
N LEU A 70 -15.55 -1.66 -6.28
CA LEU A 70 -15.92 -0.39 -6.88
C LEU A 70 -14.72 0.31 -7.52
N HIS A 71 -13.56 0.31 -6.87
CA HIS A 71 -12.32 0.84 -7.44
C HIS A 71 -12.01 0.19 -8.79
N ASN A 72 -12.00 -1.14 -8.85
CA ASN A 72 -11.68 -1.88 -10.07
C ASN A 72 -12.68 -1.60 -11.20
N ILE A 73 -13.96 -1.45 -10.87
CA ILE A 73 -15.00 -1.07 -11.83
C ILE A 73 -14.70 0.33 -12.39
N LEU A 74 -14.41 1.30 -11.53
CA LEU A 74 -14.09 2.67 -11.93
C LEU A 74 -12.82 2.75 -12.78
N GLU A 75 -11.76 2.02 -12.40
CA GLU A 75 -10.55 1.89 -13.22
C GLU A 75 -10.85 1.31 -14.61
N ALA A 76 -11.69 0.28 -14.69
CA ALA A 76 -12.07 -0.33 -15.96
C ALA A 76 -12.88 0.62 -16.87
N TYR A 77 -13.65 1.53 -16.29
CA TYR A 77 -14.36 2.57 -17.02
C TYR A 77 -13.50 3.81 -17.34
N GLY A 78 -12.25 3.86 -16.87
CA GLY A 78 -11.38 5.03 -17.06
C GLY A 78 -11.79 6.24 -16.23
N ASP A 79 -12.49 6.03 -15.11
CA ASP A 79 -12.79 7.08 -14.15
C ASP A 79 -11.50 7.61 -13.55
N ASP A 80 -11.29 8.93 -13.68
CA ASP A 80 -10.11 9.60 -13.18
C ASP A 80 -10.35 10.14 -11.76
N PRO A 81 -9.69 9.57 -10.73
CA PRO A 81 -9.88 10.02 -9.35
C PRO A 81 -9.34 11.42 -9.11
N GLU A 82 -8.48 11.98 -9.98
CA GLU A 82 -7.99 13.36 -9.87
C GLU A 82 -9.10 14.41 -10.05
N THR A 83 -10.25 13.99 -10.59
CA THR A 83 -11.44 14.84 -10.71
C THR A 83 -12.21 15.01 -9.40
N ILE A 84 -11.92 14.20 -8.38
CA ILE A 84 -12.57 14.26 -7.06
C ILE A 84 -11.99 15.44 -6.28
N GLU A 85 -12.86 16.32 -5.78
CA GLU A 85 -12.45 17.45 -4.95
C GLU A 85 -11.68 16.98 -3.70
N GLY A 86 -10.47 17.51 -3.50
CA GLY A 86 -9.60 17.15 -2.39
C GLY A 86 -8.78 15.87 -2.60
N TYR A 87 -8.85 15.23 -3.77
CA TYR A 87 -7.96 14.12 -4.10
C TYR A 87 -6.53 14.62 -4.35
N ASN A 88 -5.56 14.10 -3.60
CA ASN A 88 -4.15 14.47 -3.73
C ASN A 88 -3.28 13.33 -4.29
N GLY A 89 -3.86 12.16 -4.57
CA GLY A 89 -3.16 10.97 -5.08
C GLY A 89 -2.03 10.45 -4.20
N ARG A 90 -1.92 10.95 -2.96
CA ARG A 90 -0.83 10.68 -2.04
C ARG A 90 -1.37 9.98 -0.80
N GLU A 91 -0.54 9.11 -0.22
CA GLU A 91 -0.73 8.80 1.18
C GLU A 91 -0.38 10.07 1.99
N ASP A 92 -1.28 10.46 2.90
CA ASP A 92 -0.92 11.50 3.87
C ASP A 92 0.26 10.99 4.70
N PRO A 93 1.18 11.87 5.13
CA PRO A 93 2.30 11.48 5.96
C PRO A 93 1.79 10.66 7.15
N GLU A 94 2.46 9.54 7.44
CA GLU A 94 2.16 8.67 8.58
C GLU A 94 1.94 9.56 9.82
N VAL A 95 0.70 9.60 10.31
CA VAL A 95 0.46 10.08 11.67
C VAL A 95 1.13 9.05 12.56
N ASP A 96 2.23 9.44 13.22
CA ASP A 96 2.85 8.65 14.27
C ASP A 96 1.72 8.16 15.19
N GLU A 97 1.42 6.85 15.14
CA GLU A 97 0.55 6.23 16.11
C GLU A 97 1.19 6.49 17.46
N ILE A 98 0.63 7.41 18.24
CA ILE A 98 0.93 7.54 19.66
C ILE A 98 0.53 6.18 20.22
N MET A 99 1.52 5.30 20.42
CA MET A 99 1.39 4.11 21.24
C MET A 99 0.87 4.60 22.58
N GLY A 100 -0.43 4.47 22.79
CA GLY A 100 -1.04 4.80 24.06
C GLY A 100 -0.37 3.94 25.12
N ASP A 101 0.23 4.59 26.11
CA ASP A 101 0.65 3.97 27.36
C ASP A 101 -0.50 3.07 27.84
N ILE A 102 -0.25 1.77 27.85
CA ILE A 102 -1.08 0.82 28.57
C ILE A 102 -0.53 0.80 30.01
N PRO A 103 -1.36 1.06 31.04
CA PRO A 103 -0.93 1.16 32.43
C PRO A 103 -0.35 -0.13 33.01
#